data_AF-A0AAU7EDA2-F1
#
_entry.id   AF-A0AAU7EDA2-F1
#
_cell.length_a   1.000
_cell.length_b   1.000
_cell.length_c   1.000
_cell.angle_alpha   90.00
_cell.angle_beta   90.00
_cell.angle_gamma   90.00
#
_symmetry.space_group_name_H-M   'P 1'
#
loop_
_entity.id
_entity.type
_entity.pdbx_description
1 polymer ?
#
loop_
_entity_poly.entity_id
_entity_poly.type
_entity_poly.pdbx_seq_one_letter_code
_entity_poly.pdbx_strand_id
1 'polypeptide(L)'
;MALRELKKELNLMNKTEIIKLILEMYKKIPDAKNYLNIFTTGDIEQLTEKYKKEIERYIYPNGRNMVLRETEARKIIRTVRKMNITELNIELELHYVSCCLEIIEDFGYWDENYYISLGKMFDNAINGIYELGMEDKYNEKVISLSSKASEYGIELEY
;
A
#
# COMPACT_ATOMS: atom_id res chain seq x y z
N MET A 1 11.53 25.02 2.43
CA MET A 1 11.41 25.57 1.06
C MET A 1 10.07 25.14 0.48
N ALA A 2 9.28 26.07 -0.06
CA ALA A 2 8.02 25.73 -0.73
C ALA A 2 8.30 25.21 -2.16
N LEU A 3 7.43 24.34 -2.68
CA LEU A 3 7.49 23.76 -4.04
C LEU A 3 7.76 24.81 -5.13
N ARG A 4 7.24 26.02 -4.94
CA ARG A 4 7.42 27.17 -5.84
C ARG A 4 8.88 27.59 -6.01
N GLU A 5 9.65 27.66 -4.92
CA GLU A 5 11.04 28.12 -5.00
C GLU A 5 11.94 27.03 -5.62
N LEU A 6 11.68 25.75 -5.33
CA LEU A 6 12.35 24.63 -6.00
C LEU A 6 12.12 24.67 -7.53
N LYS A 7 10.88 24.92 -7.96
CA LYS A 7 10.56 25.02 -9.39
C LYS A 7 11.34 26.14 -10.10
N LYS A 8 11.55 27.28 -9.44
CA LYS A 8 12.36 28.38 -10.01
C LYS A 8 13.80 27.95 -10.21
N GLU A 9 14.42 27.34 -9.19
CA GLU A 9 15.80 26.85 -9.28
C GLU A 9 15.97 25.81 -10.39
N LEU A 10 15.05 24.84 -10.48
CA LEU A 10 15.09 23.81 -11.53
C LEU A 10 14.98 24.39 -12.95
N ASN A 11 14.23 25.48 -13.14
CA ASN A 11 14.11 26.14 -14.45
C ASN A 11 15.39 26.87 -14.89
N LEU A 12 16.29 27.18 -13.96
CA LEU A 12 17.60 27.79 -14.26
C LEU A 12 18.66 26.74 -14.60
N MET A 13 18.42 25.47 -14.24
CA MET A 13 19.34 24.37 -14.50
C MET A 13 19.25 23.89 -15.95
N ASN A 14 20.39 23.50 -16.51
CA ASN A 14 20.42 22.78 -17.77
C ASN A 14 20.11 21.28 -17.59
N LYS A 15 19.88 20.58 -18.71
CA LYS A 15 19.54 19.15 -18.71
C LYS A 15 20.56 18.30 -17.93
N THR A 16 21.85 18.59 -18.07
CA THR A 16 22.93 17.82 -17.42
C THR A 16 22.90 17.99 -15.91
N GLU A 17 22.65 19.20 -15.43
CA GLU A 17 22.52 19.51 -14.00
C GLU A 17 21.32 18.82 -13.37
N ILE A 18 20.16 18.85 -14.06
CA ILE A 18 18.96 18.15 -13.62
C ILE A 18 19.21 16.64 -13.55
N ILE A 19 19.81 16.04 -14.58
CA ILE A 19 20.17 14.61 -14.57
C ILE A 19 21.07 14.30 -13.37
N LYS A 20 22.08 15.12 -13.10
CA LYS A 20 22.99 14.92 -11.97
C LYS A 20 22.25 14.97 -10.63
N LEU A 21 21.36 15.95 -10.44
CA LEU A 21 20.54 16.08 -9.23
C LEU A 21 19.67 14.84 -9.02
N ILE A 22 18.96 14.37 -10.06
CA ILE A 22 18.12 13.17 -9.99
C ILE A 22 18.95 11.93 -9.66
N LEU A 23 20.13 11.76 -10.27
CA LEU A 23 21.04 10.65 -9.96
C LEU A 23 21.58 10.72 -8.53
N GLU A 24 21.82 11.91 -7.98
CA GLU A 24 22.19 12.06 -6.58
C GLU A 24 21.04 11.69 -5.64
N MET A 25 19.81 12.13 -5.95
CA MET A 25 18.61 11.74 -5.19
C MET A 25 18.43 10.22 -5.20
N TYR A 26 18.57 9.58 -6.37
CA TYR A 26 18.51 8.12 -6.51
C TYR A 26 19.52 7.40 -5.61
N LYS A 27 20.75 7.93 -5.48
CA LYS A 27 21.82 7.33 -4.68
C LYS A 27 21.65 7.56 -3.17
N LYS A 28 21.11 8.72 -2.77
CA LYS A 28 21.13 9.19 -1.37
C LYS A 28 19.79 9.02 -0.65
N ILE A 29 18.66 8.96 -1.38
CA ILE A 29 17.31 8.97 -0.81
C ILE A 29 16.60 7.65 -1.16
N PRO A 30 16.38 6.74 -0.19
CA PRO A 30 15.74 5.44 -0.45
C PRO A 30 14.36 5.54 -1.12
N ASP A 31 13.52 6.47 -0.69
CA ASP A 31 12.18 6.63 -1.28
C ASP A 31 12.24 7.13 -2.73
N ALA A 32 13.17 8.05 -3.03
CA ALA A 32 13.40 8.51 -4.41
C ALA A 32 13.94 7.37 -5.28
N LYS A 33 14.82 6.52 -4.74
CA LYS A 33 15.30 5.32 -5.43
C LYS A 33 14.14 4.40 -5.82
N ASN A 34 13.26 4.10 -4.88
CA ASN A 34 12.11 3.21 -5.11
C ASN A 34 11.15 3.80 -6.15
N TYR A 35 10.81 5.09 -6.01
CA TYR A 35 9.93 5.78 -6.97
C TYR A 35 10.52 5.78 -8.39
N LEU A 36 11.81 6.12 -8.53
CA LEU A 36 12.48 6.18 -9.83
C LEU A 36 12.68 4.80 -10.46
N ASN A 37 12.89 3.75 -9.66
CA ASN A 37 12.89 2.37 -10.16
C ASN A 37 11.55 2.01 -10.79
N ILE A 38 10.43 2.27 -10.11
CA ILE A 38 9.10 2.01 -10.67
C ILE A 38 8.85 2.87 -11.90
N PHE A 39 9.20 4.16 -11.85
CA PHE A 39 9.05 5.05 -13.00
C PHE A 39 9.79 4.55 -14.26
N THR A 40 10.94 3.90 -14.08
CA THR A 40 11.78 3.43 -15.20
C THR A 40 11.48 2.01 -15.66
N THR A 41 11.04 1.13 -14.76
CA THR A 41 10.84 -0.30 -15.04
C THR A 41 9.36 -0.68 -15.17
N GLY A 42 8.46 0.10 -14.58
CA GLY A 42 7.05 -0.26 -14.38
C GLY A 42 6.85 -1.37 -13.35
N ASP A 43 7.92 -1.94 -12.80
CA ASP A 43 7.87 -3.12 -11.93
C ASP A 43 7.68 -2.69 -10.47
N ILE A 44 6.51 -3.05 -9.92
CA ILE A 44 6.16 -2.82 -8.53
C ILE A 44 6.37 -4.06 -7.64
N GLU A 45 6.74 -5.21 -8.18
CA GLU A 45 6.72 -6.51 -7.47
C GLU A 45 7.65 -6.49 -6.24
N GLN A 46 8.90 -6.08 -6.42
CA GLN A 46 9.87 -6.03 -5.32
C GLN A 46 9.44 -5.08 -4.21
N LEU A 47 8.86 -3.94 -4.57
CA LEU A 47 8.40 -2.95 -3.60
C LEU A 47 7.14 -3.42 -2.88
N THR A 48 6.23 -4.04 -3.64
CA THR A 48 5.01 -4.68 -3.13
C THR A 48 5.38 -5.73 -2.09
N GLU A 49 6.23 -6.69 -2.43
CA GLU A 49 6.66 -7.76 -1.54
C GLU A 49 7.34 -7.24 -0.27
N LYS A 50 8.16 -6.21 -0.40
CA LYS A 50 8.79 -5.54 0.75
C LYS A 50 7.72 -5.00 1.71
N TYR A 51 6.75 -4.24 1.20
CA TYR A 51 5.74 -3.62 2.05
C TYR A 51 4.70 -4.61 2.58
N LYS A 52 4.38 -5.68 1.84
CA LYS A 52 3.57 -6.81 2.34
C LYS A 52 4.20 -7.40 3.60
N LYS A 53 5.50 -7.75 3.56
CA LYS A 53 6.23 -8.23 4.76
C LYS A 53 6.24 -7.26 5.92
N GLU A 54 6.35 -5.96 5.66
CA GLU A 54 6.26 -4.97 6.73
C GLU A 54 4.85 -4.95 7.35
N ILE A 55 3.79 -4.97 6.53
CA ILE A 55 2.39 -5.05 6.96
C ILE A 55 2.15 -6.30 7.80
N GLU A 56 2.53 -7.48 7.30
CA GLU A 56 2.42 -8.77 8.01
C GLU A 56 3.05 -8.70 9.40
N ARG A 57 4.26 -8.13 9.51
CA ARG A 57 4.99 -8.00 10.78
C ARG A 57 4.27 -7.11 11.81
N TYR A 58 3.39 -6.22 11.37
CA TYR A 58 2.58 -5.38 12.23
C TYR A 58 1.21 -5.99 12.52
N ILE A 59 0.62 -6.71 11.57
CA ILE A 59 -0.68 -7.36 11.75
C ILE A 59 -0.52 -8.63 12.59
N TYR A 60 0.37 -9.55 12.23
CA TYR A 60 0.49 -10.80 12.97
C TYR A 60 1.09 -10.59 14.37
N PRO A 61 0.39 -11.04 15.42
CA PRO A 61 0.85 -10.94 16.79
C PRO A 61 2.28 -11.49 16.95
N ASN A 62 3.16 -10.69 17.56
CA ASN A 62 4.53 -11.12 17.85
C ASN A 62 4.98 -10.70 19.24
N GLY A 63 6.03 -11.39 19.72
CA GLY A 63 6.57 -11.21 21.06
C GLY A 63 5.72 -11.86 22.15
N ARG A 64 6.16 -11.71 23.40
CA ARG A 64 5.56 -12.41 24.55
C ARG A 64 4.10 -12.04 24.82
N ASN A 65 3.68 -10.85 24.43
CA ASN A 65 2.34 -10.32 24.72
C ASN A 65 1.38 -10.44 23.53
N MET A 66 1.81 -11.04 22.40
CA MET A 66 0.99 -11.22 21.20
C MET A 66 0.24 -9.94 20.79
N VAL A 67 0.94 -8.80 20.75
CA VAL A 67 0.32 -7.50 20.48
C VAL A 67 0.16 -7.30 18.99
N LEU A 68 -1.08 -7.07 18.57
CA LEU A 68 -1.43 -6.63 17.23
C LEU A 68 -1.11 -5.13 17.07
N ARG A 69 -0.43 -4.76 15.98
CA ARG A 69 -0.03 -3.38 15.67
C ARG A 69 -0.62 -2.89 14.34
N GLU A 70 -1.88 -3.22 14.08
CA GLU A 70 -2.59 -2.89 12.83
C GLU A 70 -2.57 -1.38 12.51
N THR A 71 -2.58 -0.50 13.52
CA THR A 71 -2.41 0.95 13.31
C THR A 71 -1.09 1.29 12.62
N GLU A 72 0.00 0.58 12.91
CA GLU A 72 1.29 0.78 12.26
C GLU A 72 1.28 0.24 10.82
N ALA A 73 0.62 -0.89 10.57
CA ALA A 73 0.41 -1.39 9.20
C ALA A 73 -0.33 -0.34 8.34
N ARG A 74 -1.41 0.25 8.86
CA ARG A 74 -2.14 1.33 8.16
C ARG A 74 -1.28 2.59 7.94
N LYS A 75 -0.31 2.89 8.81
CA LYS A 75 0.62 4.03 8.60
C LYS A 75 1.56 3.78 7.42
N ILE A 76 1.99 2.53 7.21
CA ILE A 76 2.78 2.16 6.04
C ILE A 76 1.97 2.38 4.78
N ILE A 77 0.75 1.84 4.71
CA ILE A 77 -0.14 2.02 3.55
C ILE A 77 -0.37 3.50 3.24
N ARG A 78 -0.66 4.33 4.25
CA ARG A 78 -0.81 5.79 4.07
C ARG A 78 0.47 6.48 3.59
N THR A 79 1.64 5.95 3.91
CA THR A 79 2.92 6.49 3.44
C THR A 79 3.14 6.10 1.97
N VAL A 80 2.87 4.84 1.62
CA VAL A 80 2.97 4.34 0.25
C VAL A 80 1.99 5.05 -0.69
N ARG A 81 0.76 5.35 -0.24
CA ARG A 81 -0.21 6.13 -1.01
C ARG A 81 0.35 7.47 -1.53
N LYS A 82 1.26 8.10 -0.77
CA LYS A 82 1.88 9.37 -1.19
C LYS A 82 2.82 9.25 -2.39
N MET A 83 3.19 8.02 -2.76
CA MET A 83 3.97 7.75 -3.97
C MET A 83 3.13 7.90 -5.25
N ASN A 84 1.80 7.98 -5.15
CA ASN A 84 0.87 8.07 -6.29
C ASN A 84 1.06 6.94 -7.31
N ILE A 85 1.24 5.72 -6.83
CA ILE A 85 1.33 4.50 -7.65
C ILE A 85 0.09 3.68 -7.30
N THR A 86 -1.00 3.88 -8.04
CA THR A 86 -2.33 3.33 -7.69
C THR A 86 -2.31 1.80 -7.61
N GLU A 87 -1.63 1.12 -8.53
CA GLU A 87 -1.54 -0.35 -8.53
C GLU A 87 -0.86 -0.89 -7.27
N LEU A 88 0.19 -0.22 -6.80
CA LEU A 88 0.85 -0.57 -5.54
C LEU A 88 -0.07 -0.38 -4.33
N ASN A 89 -0.92 0.65 -4.34
CA ASN A 89 -1.89 0.85 -3.26
C ASN A 89 -2.91 -0.30 -3.22
N ILE A 90 -3.44 -0.71 -4.37
CA ILE A 90 -4.38 -1.84 -4.50
C ILE A 90 -3.75 -3.11 -3.91
N GLU A 91 -2.53 -3.44 -4.33
CA GLU A 91 -1.81 -4.64 -3.86
C GLU A 91 -1.67 -4.69 -2.34
N LEU A 92 -1.30 -3.56 -1.72
CA LEU A 92 -1.08 -3.48 -0.28
C LEU A 92 -2.39 -3.46 0.52
N GLU A 93 -3.43 -2.85 -0.02
CA GLU A 93 -4.75 -2.77 0.62
C GLU A 93 -5.47 -4.12 0.59
N LEU A 94 -5.47 -4.83 -0.54
CA LEU A 94 -6.02 -6.20 -0.62
C LEU A 94 -5.24 -7.16 0.28
N HIS A 95 -3.91 -7.02 0.34
CA HIS A 95 -3.09 -7.85 1.21
C HIS A 95 -3.35 -7.55 2.70
N TYR A 96 -3.52 -6.28 3.07
CA TYR A 96 -3.93 -5.90 4.41
C TYR A 96 -5.27 -6.54 4.79
N VAL A 97 -6.27 -6.50 3.90
CA VAL A 97 -7.57 -7.15 4.13
C VAL A 97 -7.41 -8.65 4.32
N SER A 98 -6.60 -9.30 3.48
CA SER A 98 -6.26 -10.73 3.62
C SER A 98 -5.69 -11.05 5.00
N CYS A 99 -4.69 -10.29 5.45
CA CYS A 99 -4.07 -10.48 6.75
C CYS A 99 -5.09 -10.28 7.89
N CYS A 100 -5.97 -9.27 7.77
CA CYS A 100 -6.99 -9.04 8.79
C CYS A 100 -8.01 -10.16 8.87
N LEU A 101 -8.44 -10.72 7.75
CA LEU A 101 -9.33 -11.88 7.72
C LEU A 101 -8.67 -13.14 8.29
N GLU A 102 -7.37 -13.32 8.09
CA GLU A 102 -6.61 -14.42 8.72
C GLU A 102 -6.52 -14.25 10.25
N ILE A 103 -6.35 -13.01 10.75
CA ILE A 103 -6.42 -12.76 12.19
C ILE A 103 -7.81 -13.10 12.76
N ILE A 104 -8.87 -12.75 12.04
CA ILE A 104 -10.24 -13.07 12.47
C ILE A 104 -10.47 -14.58 12.48
N GLU A 105 -9.94 -15.30 11.48
CA GLU A 105 -10.00 -16.77 11.41
C GLU A 105 -9.25 -17.42 12.59
N ASP A 106 -8.02 -16.98 12.86
CA ASP A 106 -7.14 -17.61 13.85
C ASP A 106 -7.55 -17.30 15.31
N PHE A 107 -8.05 -16.09 15.55
CA PHE A 107 -8.23 -15.57 16.90
C PHE A 107 -9.66 -15.10 17.20
N GLY A 108 -10.54 -15.06 16.21
CA GLY A 108 -11.96 -14.73 16.36
C GLY A 108 -12.29 -13.25 16.24
N TYR A 109 -13.27 -12.79 17.02
CA TYR A 109 -13.85 -11.45 16.90
C TYR A 109 -12.91 -10.34 17.38
N TRP A 110 -12.79 -9.26 16.59
CA TRP A 110 -12.10 -8.00 16.92
C TRP A 110 -13.06 -6.85 17.19
N ASP A 111 -12.56 -5.68 17.62
CA ASP A 111 -13.42 -4.52 17.84
C ASP A 111 -14.01 -3.90 16.55
N GLU A 112 -15.03 -3.04 16.70
CA GLU A 112 -15.71 -2.39 15.59
C GLU A 112 -14.77 -1.55 14.70
N ASN A 113 -13.77 -0.88 15.30
CA ASN A 113 -12.83 -0.05 14.54
C ASN A 113 -11.94 -0.89 13.61
N TYR A 114 -11.65 -2.13 14.01
CA TYR A 114 -10.94 -3.09 13.20
C TYR A 114 -11.72 -3.41 11.92
N TYR A 115 -13.00 -3.79 12.04
CA TYR A 115 -13.86 -4.11 10.90
C TYR A 115 -14.09 -2.89 9.99
N ILE A 116 -14.36 -1.72 10.57
CA ILE A 116 -14.50 -0.46 9.80
C ILE A 116 -13.25 -0.20 8.97
N SER A 117 -12.08 -0.49 9.53
CA SER A 117 -10.81 -0.22 8.85
C SER A 117 -10.47 -1.25 7.79
N LEU A 118 -10.81 -2.52 8.04
CA LEU A 118 -10.77 -3.59 7.05
C LEU A 118 -11.64 -3.23 5.85
N GLY A 119 -12.93 -2.92 6.07
CA GLY A 119 -13.87 -2.53 5.00
C GLY A 119 -13.36 -1.32 4.20
N LYS A 120 -12.93 -0.26 4.89
CA LYS A 120 -12.35 0.91 4.21
C LYS A 120 -11.13 0.57 3.34
N MET A 121 -10.27 -0.36 3.77
CA MET A 121 -9.13 -0.75 2.92
C MET A 121 -9.60 -1.51 1.69
N PHE A 122 -10.60 -2.37 1.83
CA PHE A 122 -11.21 -3.04 0.69
C PHE A 122 -11.82 -2.04 -0.30
N ASP A 123 -12.66 -1.10 0.17
CA ASP A 123 -13.28 -0.08 -0.68
C ASP A 123 -12.26 0.77 -1.44
N ASN A 124 -11.16 1.15 -0.77
CA ASN A 124 -10.09 1.90 -1.43
C ASN A 124 -9.42 1.10 -2.54
N ALA A 125 -9.20 -0.21 -2.33
CA ALA A 125 -8.64 -1.09 -3.34
C ALA A 125 -9.58 -1.23 -4.54
N ILE A 126 -10.88 -1.45 -4.29
CA ILE A 126 -11.91 -1.53 -5.34
C ILE A 126 -11.95 -0.24 -6.18
N ASN A 127 -11.97 0.92 -5.52
CA ASN A 127 -11.92 2.20 -6.23
C ASN A 127 -10.66 2.35 -7.10
N GLY A 128 -9.49 1.93 -6.59
CA GLY A 128 -8.24 1.93 -7.35
C GLY A 128 -8.27 0.97 -8.54
N ILE A 129 -8.90 -0.20 -8.39
CA ILE A 129 -9.06 -1.18 -9.47
C ILE A 129 -9.91 -0.59 -10.60
N TYR A 130 -11.04 0.03 -10.26
CA TYR A 130 -11.89 0.72 -11.23
C TYR A 130 -11.19 1.92 -11.90
N GLU A 131 -10.39 2.69 -11.14
CA GLU A 131 -9.60 3.80 -11.68
C GLU A 131 -8.61 3.34 -12.76
N LEU A 132 -7.99 2.16 -12.57
CA LEU A 132 -7.01 1.62 -13.51
C LEU A 132 -7.61 0.73 -14.61
N GLY A 133 -8.90 0.37 -14.53
CA GLY A 133 -9.53 -0.58 -15.46
C GLY A 133 -8.91 -1.98 -15.37
N MET A 134 -8.60 -2.45 -14.16
CA MET A 134 -7.91 -3.72 -13.89
C MET A 134 -8.81 -4.78 -13.24
N GLU A 135 -10.12 -4.70 -13.43
CA GLU A 135 -11.12 -5.58 -12.83
C GLU A 135 -10.80 -7.04 -13.11
N ASP A 136 -10.53 -7.40 -14.36
CA ASP A 136 -10.18 -8.76 -14.77
C ASP A 136 -8.96 -9.32 -14.01
N LYS A 137 -7.97 -8.47 -13.71
CA LYS A 137 -6.75 -8.87 -12.99
C LYS A 137 -7.04 -9.21 -11.53
N TYR A 138 -7.92 -8.44 -10.89
CA TYR A 138 -8.14 -8.51 -9.43
C TYR A 138 -9.41 -9.27 -9.04
N ASN A 139 -10.29 -9.59 -9.99
CA ASN A 139 -11.60 -10.19 -9.74
C ASN A 139 -11.55 -11.43 -8.85
N GLU A 140 -10.69 -12.40 -9.16
CA GLU A 140 -10.57 -13.63 -8.35
C GLU A 140 -10.18 -13.35 -6.90
N LYS A 141 -9.23 -12.42 -6.70
CA LYS A 141 -8.77 -12.06 -5.34
C LYS A 141 -9.85 -11.32 -4.57
N VAL A 142 -10.55 -10.40 -5.22
CA VAL A 142 -11.67 -9.64 -4.65
C VAL A 142 -12.80 -10.58 -4.22
N ILE A 143 -13.25 -11.47 -5.12
CA ILE A 143 -14.30 -12.46 -4.81
C ILE A 143 -13.87 -13.38 -3.65
N SER A 144 -12.61 -13.83 -3.65
CA SER A 144 -12.08 -14.69 -2.58
C SER A 144 -12.11 -13.98 -1.22
N LEU A 145 -11.71 -12.70 -1.16
CA LEU A 145 -11.73 -11.92 0.07
C LEU A 145 -13.16 -11.63 0.55
N SER A 146 -14.08 -11.23 -0.35
CA SER A 146 -15.48 -11.02 0.01
C SER A 146 -16.15 -12.30 0.50
N SER A 147 -15.89 -13.44 -0.16
CA SER A 147 -16.42 -14.74 0.26
C SER A 147 -15.92 -15.10 1.65
N LYS A 148 -14.60 -14.99 1.90
CA LYS A 148 -14.02 -15.23 3.23
C LYS A 148 -14.60 -14.30 4.28
N ALA A 149 -14.75 -13.01 3.98
CA ALA A 149 -15.33 -12.03 4.90
C ALA A 149 -16.78 -12.41 5.32
N SER A 150 -17.58 -12.90 4.37
CA SER A 150 -18.96 -13.30 4.63
C SER A 150 -19.10 -14.46 5.63
N GLU A 151 -18.11 -15.36 5.69
CA GLU A 151 -18.07 -16.46 6.68
C GLU A 151 -18.02 -15.95 8.12
N TYR A 152 -17.52 -14.72 8.30
CA TYR A 152 -17.42 -14.02 9.59
C TYR A 152 -18.49 -12.93 9.75
N GLY A 153 -19.50 -12.89 8.88
CA GLY A 153 -20.57 -11.89 8.93
C GLY A 153 -20.13 -10.47 8.54
N ILE A 154 -19.03 -10.34 7.78
CA ILE A 154 -18.52 -9.07 7.28
C ILE A 154 -18.93 -8.93 5.82
N GLU A 155 -19.67 -7.88 5.50
CA GLU A 155 -20.06 -7.56 4.13
C GLU A 155 -18.99 -6.66 3.49
N LEU A 156 -18.30 -7.19 2.47
CA LEU A 156 -17.37 -6.45 1.62
C LEU A 156 -17.98 -6.36 0.22
N GLU A 157 -18.58 -5.20 -0.07
CA GLU A 157 -19.22 -4.93 -1.36
C GLU A 157 -18.17 -4.73 -2.45
N TYR A 158 -18.41 -5.36 -3.61
CA TYR A 158 -17.57 -5.31 -4.81
C TYR A 158 -18.45 -5.09 -6.04
#